data_AF-A0A957C2J2-F1
#
_entry.id   AF-A0A957C2J2-F1
#
_cell.length_a   1.000
_cell.length_b   1.000
_cell.length_c   1.000
_cell.angle_alpha   90.00
_cell.angle_beta   90.00
_cell.angle_gamma   90.00
#
_symmetry.space_group_name_H-M   'P 1'
#
loop_
_entity.id
_entity.type
_entity.pdbx_description
1 polymer ?
#
loop_
_entity_poly.entity_id
_entity_poly.type
_entity_poly.pdbx_seq_one_letter_code
_entity_poly.pdbx_strand_id
1 'polypeptide(L)'
;MTDSALQTEQNPLIVIASNRGPFKFTQHENGTFSSSRGAGGLVTALAAIAEKMDVLWVASALSEDDKAWAEEQEGHVRRVEGINLRMVVPEEEAYNKYYNAISNPLLWFIQHGLWDLARNPVIDRNIWDAWEEGYKAINQQFAKTIADGVRQTLGDDETRPVIIFPQDYHMYLVPQYLREELGTRAQIQLFVHIPWPGPDGWRTLPREMRETMLKSLLDCDRIGFQTSR
;
A
#
# COMPACT_ATOMS: atom_id res chain seq x y z
N MET A 1 -1.54 8.38 48.81
CA MET A 1 -1.75 9.22 47.62
C MET A 1 -0.46 9.26 46.84
N THR A 2 -0.42 8.55 45.72
CA THR A 2 0.27 8.84 44.44
C THR A 2 0.23 7.53 43.67
N ASP A 3 -0.96 7.22 43.18
CA ASP A 3 -1.21 6.16 42.23
C ASP A 3 -1.72 6.91 41.00
N SER A 4 -0.83 7.22 40.06
CA SER A 4 -1.17 7.92 38.82
C SER A 4 -0.05 7.77 37.80
N ALA A 5 -0.45 7.32 36.61
CA ALA A 5 0.30 7.27 35.36
C ALA A 5 1.23 6.06 35.15
N LEU A 6 0.68 4.85 35.26
CA LEU A 6 0.91 3.88 34.20
C LEU A 6 -0.19 4.11 33.15
N GLN A 7 0.11 4.96 32.15
CA GLN A 7 -0.65 4.96 30.90
C GLN A 7 -0.60 3.52 30.39
N THR A 8 -1.72 2.82 30.44
CA THR A 8 -1.92 1.62 29.63
C THR A 8 -1.75 2.06 28.18
N GLU A 9 -0.57 1.85 27.58
CA GLU A 9 -0.38 2.01 26.14
C GLU A 9 -1.39 1.08 25.47
N GLN A 10 -2.48 1.66 24.95
CA GLN A 10 -3.43 0.91 24.14
C GLN A 10 -2.65 0.31 22.96
N ASN A 11 -2.85 -0.98 22.73
CA ASN A 11 -2.19 -1.68 21.62
C ASN A 11 -2.54 -0.95 20.30
N PRO A 12 -1.55 -0.48 19.52
CA PRO A 12 -1.83 0.28 18.30
C PRO A 12 -2.70 -0.52 17.33
N LEU A 13 -3.49 0.18 16.52
CA LEU A 13 -4.03 -0.40 15.30
C LEU A 13 -2.89 -0.49 14.28
N ILE A 14 -2.60 -1.70 13.85
CA ILE A 14 -1.60 -1.95 12.82
C ILE A 14 -2.31 -2.01 11.47
N VAL A 15 -1.89 -1.18 10.53
CA VAL A 15 -2.40 -1.17 9.16
C VAL A 15 -1.31 -1.62 8.22
N ILE A 16 -1.58 -2.64 7.42
CA ILE A 16 -0.68 -3.14 6.39
C ILE A 16 -1.31 -2.80 5.04
N ALA A 17 -0.58 -2.10 4.18
CA ALA A 17 -1.03 -1.80 2.83
C ALA A 17 -0.08 -2.40 1.81
N SER A 18 -0.58 -3.23 0.91
CA SER A 18 0.25 -3.88 -0.12
C SER A 18 -0.54 -4.08 -1.40
N ASN A 19 0.13 -4.05 -2.56
CA ASN A 19 -0.55 -4.27 -3.84
C ASN A 19 -1.23 -5.67 -3.88
N ARG A 20 -0.54 -6.70 -3.38
CA ARG A 20 -1.11 -8.04 -3.23
C ARG A 20 -1.51 -8.29 -1.78
N GLY A 21 -2.73 -8.76 -1.58
CA GLY A 21 -3.29 -9.07 -0.26
C GLY A 21 -2.96 -10.48 0.24
N PRO A 22 -3.39 -10.81 1.47
CA PRO A 22 -3.16 -12.11 2.08
C PRO A 22 -4.15 -13.18 1.63
N PHE A 23 -5.23 -12.79 0.94
CA PHE A 23 -6.27 -13.68 0.45
C PHE A 23 -6.52 -13.44 -1.03
N LYS A 24 -6.93 -14.51 -1.71
CA LYS A 24 -7.56 -14.49 -3.03
C LYS A 24 -8.94 -15.10 -2.90
N PHE A 25 -9.93 -14.50 -3.54
CA PHE A 25 -11.30 -14.98 -3.53
C PHE A 25 -11.63 -15.77 -4.79
N THR A 26 -12.59 -16.68 -4.65
CA THR A 26 -13.17 -17.42 -5.78
C THR A 26 -14.67 -17.48 -5.62
N GLN A 27 -15.40 -16.96 -6.62
CA GLN A 27 -16.85 -16.98 -6.61
C GLN A 27 -17.34 -18.35 -7.09
N HIS A 28 -18.28 -18.93 -6.34
CA HIS A 28 -18.94 -20.18 -6.69
C HIS A 28 -20.23 -19.91 -7.46
N GLU A 29 -20.74 -20.92 -8.20
CA GLU A 29 -21.97 -20.81 -9.00
C GLU A 29 -23.22 -20.40 -8.18
N ASN A 30 -23.22 -20.67 -6.87
CA ASN A 30 -24.28 -20.28 -5.95
C ASN A 30 -24.16 -18.83 -5.43
N GLY A 31 -23.21 -18.05 -5.94
CA GLY A 31 -22.93 -16.67 -5.54
C GLY A 31 -22.06 -16.52 -4.29
N THR A 32 -21.71 -17.61 -3.59
CA THR A 32 -20.85 -17.55 -2.40
C THR A 32 -19.37 -17.46 -2.77
N PHE A 33 -18.54 -16.99 -1.84
CA PHE A 33 -17.09 -16.90 -2.04
C PHE A 33 -16.34 -17.86 -1.13
N SER A 34 -15.27 -18.46 -1.66
CA SER A 34 -14.21 -19.08 -0.86
C SER A 34 -12.98 -18.18 -0.85
N SER A 35 -12.27 -18.17 0.29
CA SER A 35 -10.95 -17.56 0.42
C SER A 35 -9.86 -18.62 0.33
N SER A 36 -8.75 -18.26 -0.30
CA SER A 36 -7.50 -19.01 -0.22
C SER A 36 -6.38 -18.07 0.17
N ARG A 37 -5.40 -18.55 0.94
CA ARG A 37 -4.26 -17.72 1.36
C ARG A 37 -3.33 -17.46 0.18
N GLY A 38 -2.96 -16.20 -0.01
CA GLY A 38 -1.96 -15.79 -0.97
C GLY A 38 -0.60 -16.42 -0.65
N ALA A 39 0.09 -16.91 -1.67
CA ALA A 39 1.44 -17.43 -1.53
C ALA A 39 2.46 -16.28 -1.48
N GLY A 40 3.26 -16.18 -0.41
CA GLY A 40 4.37 -15.23 -0.32
C GLY A 40 4.95 -15.10 1.08
N GLY A 41 6.29 -15.02 1.19
CA GLY A 41 6.98 -14.95 2.49
C GLY A 41 6.54 -13.76 3.36
N LEU A 42 6.28 -12.59 2.74
CA LEU A 42 5.75 -11.42 3.43
C LEU A 42 4.32 -11.67 3.94
N VAL A 43 3.46 -12.27 3.12
CA VAL A 43 2.08 -12.59 3.49
C VAL A 43 2.05 -13.52 4.70
N THR A 44 2.87 -14.58 4.68
CA THR A 44 2.96 -15.54 5.79
C THR A 44 3.49 -14.88 7.07
N ALA A 45 4.56 -14.08 6.97
CA ALA A 45 5.16 -13.43 8.13
C ALA A 45 4.20 -12.42 8.78
N LEU A 46 3.51 -11.62 7.98
CA LEU A 46 2.58 -10.60 8.47
C LEU A 46 1.27 -11.22 8.99
N ALA A 47 0.81 -12.33 8.43
CA ALA A 47 -0.34 -13.06 8.95
C ALA A 47 -0.11 -13.58 10.39
N ALA A 48 1.11 -14.01 10.71
CA ALA A 48 1.47 -14.42 12.08
C ALA A 48 1.41 -13.25 13.10
N ILE A 49 1.64 -12.02 12.65
CA ILE A 49 1.45 -10.82 13.49
C ILE A 49 -0.03 -10.55 13.69
N ALA A 50 -0.85 -10.72 12.65
CA ALA A 50 -2.30 -10.51 12.69
C ALA A 50 -3.04 -11.49 13.63
N GLU A 51 -2.42 -12.61 14.02
CA GLU A 51 -2.96 -13.49 15.07
C GLU A 51 -2.85 -12.89 16.48
N LYS A 52 -1.90 -11.98 16.70
CA LYS A 52 -1.58 -11.40 18.02
C LYS A 52 -1.96 -9.93 18.16
N MET A 53 -2.09 -9.24 17.03
CA MET A 53 -2.40 -7.83 16.95
C MET A 53 -3.67 -7.62 16.13
N ASP A 54 -4.41 -6.59 16.46
CA ASP A 54 -5.54 -6.15 15.65
C ASP A 54 -5.00 -5.44 14.41
N VAL A 55 -4.96 -6.21 13.30
CA VAL A 55 -4.41 -5.79 12.02
C VAL A 55 -5.55 -5.52 11.04
N LEU A 56 -5.50 -4.33 10.44
CA LEU A 56 -6.22 -3.98 9.21
C LEU A 56 -5.28 -4.17 8.02
N TRP A 57 -5.66 -5.03 7.08
CA TRP A 57 -4.96 -5.20 5.81
C TRP A 57 -5.73 -4.53 4.69
N VAL A 58 -5.07 -3.63 3.96
CA VAL A 58 -5.58 -3.00 2.75
C VAL A 58 -4.81 -3.50 1.53
N ALA A 59 -5.50 -4.04 0.54
CA ALA A 59 -4.86 -4.56 -0.68
C ALA A 59 -5.71 -4.38 -1.94
N SER A 60 -5.10 -4.46 -3.13
CA SER A 60 -5.87 -4.40 -4.38
C SER A 60 -6.66 -5.70 -4.60
N ALA A 61 -7.87 -5.57 -5.14
CA ALA A 61 -8.59 -6.64 -5.80
C ALA A 61 -7.98 -6.89 -7.19
N LEU A 62 -7.42 -8.08 -7.40
CA LEU A 62 -6.58 -8.37 -8.56
C LEU A 62 -7.26 -9.23 -9.62
N SER A 63 -8.26 -10.01 -9.23
CA SER A 63 -9.13 -10.75 -10.15
C SER A 63 -10.57 -10.25 -10.11
N GLU A 64 -11.35 -10.58 -11.13
CA GLU A 64 -12.79 -10.29 -11.16
C GLU A 64 -13.50 -10.81 -9.91
N ASP A 65 -13.17 -12.02 -9.44
CA ASP A 65 -13.72 -12.58 -8.20
C ASP A 65 -13.32 -11.77 -6.95
N ASP A 66 -12.13 -11.15 -6.94
CA ASP A 66 -11.72 -10.30 -5.82
C ASP A 66 -12.52 -8.99 -5.86
N LYS A 67 -12.76 -8.44 -7.05
CA LYS A 67 -13.54 -7.20 -7.25
C LYS A 67 -15.00 -7.45 -6.83
N ALA A 68 -15.61 -8.54 -7.30
CA ALA A 68 -16.97 -8.93 -6.95
C ALA A 68 -17.10 -9.14 -5.43
N TRP A 69 -16.14 -9.83 -4.80
CA TRP A 69 -16.13 -9.97 -3.35
C TRP A 69 -16.06 -8.62 -2.64
N ALA A 70 -15.17 -7.72 -3.09
CA ALA A 70 -14.98 -6.40 -2.49
C ALA A 70 -16.22 -5.50 -2.63
N GLU A 71 -16.90 -5.57 -3.78
CA GLU A 71 -18.15 -4.86 -4.05
C GLU A 71 -19.28 -5.30 -3.12
N GLU A 72 -19.41 -6.61 -2.83
CA GLU A 72 -20.39 -7.13 -1.85
C GLU A 72 -20.16 -6.62 -0.43
N GLN A 73 -18.94 -6.15 -0.12
CA GLN A 73 -18.66 -5.58 1.20
C GLN A 73 -19.09 -4.11 1.29
N GLU A 74 -19.54 -3.49 0.19
CA GLU A 74 -20.03 -2.11 0.11
C GLU A 74 -19.04 -1.10 0.72
N GLY A 75 -17.74 -1.37 0.58
CA GLY A 75 -16.73 -0.57 1.24
C GLY A 75 -16.86 -0.62 2.76
N HIS A 76 -17.01 -1.80 3.34
CA HIS A 76 -16.83 -2.06 4.77
C HIS A 76 -15.59 -2.93 5.02
N VAL A 77 -14.94 -2.74 6.18
CA VAL A 77 -13.91 -3.67 6.68
C VAL A 77 -14.58 -5.00 7.06
N ARG A 78 -13.97 -6.12 6.68
CA ARG A 78 -14.52 -7.46 6.94
C ARG A 78 -13.48 -8.39 7.55
N ARG A 79 -13.90 -9.21 8.51
CA ARG A 79 -13.03 -10.19 9.15
C ARG A 79 -12.94 -11.45 8.28
N VAL A 80 -11.77 -11.75 7.74
CA VAL A 80 -11.48 -12.95 6.94
C VAL A 80 -10.37 -13.73 7.62
N GLU A 81 -10.69 -14.96 8.04
CA GLU A 81 -9.76 -15.88 8.75
C GLU A 81 -8.94 -15.21 9.87
N GLY A 82 -9.56 -14.32 10.65
CA GLY A 82 -8.87 -13.62 11.73
C GLY A 82 -8.04 -12.41 11.31
N ILE A 83 -8.29 -11.81 10.15
CA ILE A 83 -7.66 -10.55 9.71
C ILE A 83 -8.76 -9.57 9.29
N ASN A 84 -8.66 -8.30 9.69
CA ASN A 84 -9.56 -7.27 9.18
C ASN A 84 -9.07 -6.91 7.78
N LEU A 85 -9.87 -7.15 6.76
CA LEU A 85 -9.52 -6.93 5.37
C LEU A 85 -10.36 -5.81 4.80
N ARG A 86 -9.72 -4.96 4.01
CA ARG A 86 -10.38 -4.05 3.07
C ARG A 86 -9.68 -4.11 1.72
N MET A 87 -10.45 -4.14 0.64
CA MET A 87 -9.89 -4.18 -0.70
C MET A 87 -10.09 -2.85 -1.43
N VAL A 88 -9.05 -2.44 -2.14
CA VAL A 88 -9.10 -1.39 -3.15
C VAL A 88 -9.59 -2.03 -4.43
N VAL A 89 -10.64 -1.49 -5.04
CA VAL A 89 -11.16 -1.93 -6.34
C VAL A 89 -10.68 -0.93 -7.39
N PRO A 90 -9.51 -1.14 -8.01
CA PRO A 90 -9.02 -0.24 -9.03
C PRO A 90 -9.77 -0.45 -10.36
N GLU A 91 -9.94 0.63 -11.11
CA GLU A 91 -10.32 0.53 -12.52
C GLU A 91 -9.17 -0.17 -13.30
N GLU A 92 -9.52 -0.98 -14.29
CA GLU A 92 -8.57 -1.88 -14.96
C GLU A 92 -7.49 -1.12 -15.73
N GLU A 93 -7.86 -0.07 -16.47
CA GLU A 93 -6.93 0.77 -17.23
C GLU A 93 -5.98 1.51 -16.28
N ALA A 94 -6.50 2.12 -15.21
CA ALA A 94 -5.71 2.78 -14.17
C ALA A 94 -4.74 1.81 -13.49
N TYR A 95 -5.18 0.59 -13.16
CA TYR A 95 -4.31 -0.44 -12.58
C TYR A 95 -3.21 -0.88 -13.56
N ASN A 96 -3.54 -1.03 -14.84
CA ASN A 96 -2.56 -1.38 -15.87
C ASN A 96 -1.47 -0.28 -15.99
N LYS A 97 -1.87 0.99 -16.05
CA LYS A 97 -0.95 2.15 -16.03
C LYS A 97 -0.08 2.18 -14.78
N TYR A 98 -0.68 1.97 -13.61
CA TYR A 98 -0.01 1.92 -12.33
C TYR A 98 1.02 0.78 -12.22
N TYR A 99 0.61 -0.46 -12.51
CA TYR A 99 1.37 -1.66 -12.20
C TYR A 99 2.27 -2.08 -13.36
N ASN A 100 1.76 -2.05 -14.60
CA ASN A 100 2.44 -2.56 -15.78
C ASN A 100 3.15 -1.47 -16.62
N ALA A 101 3.00 -0.17 -16.31
CA ALA A 101 3.79 0.88 -16.97
C ALA A 101 4.75 1.58 -15.99
N ILE A 102 4.26 2.03 -14.84
CA ILE A 102 5.10 2.77 -13.88
C ILE A 102 5.82 1.85 -12.90
N SER A 103 5.12 0.95 -12.21
CA SER A 103 5.73 0.14 -11.16
C SER A 103 6.75 -0.87 -11.74
N ASN A 104 6.30 -1.93 -12.42
CA ASN A 104 7.17 -3.05 -12.77
C ASN A 104 8.13 -2.83 -13.94
N PRO A 105 7.87 -2.00 -14.96
CA PRO A 105 8.88 -1.72 -15.98
C PRO A 105 9.71 -0.50 -15.60
N LEU A 106 9.11 0.65 -15.29
CA LEU A 106 9.87 1.88 -15.10
C LEU A 106 10.63 1.88 -13.76
N LEU A 107 9.93 1.84 -12.63
CA LEU A 107 10.54 1.94 -11.30
C LEU A 107 11.42 0.72 -11.01
N TRP A 108 10.91 -0.49 -11.23
CA TRP A 108 11.67 -1.71 -11.00
C TRP A 108 13.01 -1.71 -11.76
N PHE A 109 13.04 -1.41 -13.07
CA PHE A 109 14.29 -1.44 -13.84
C PHE A 109 15.25 -0.34 -13.41
N ILE A 110 14.76 0.86 -13.08
CA ILE A 110 15.60 1.95 -12.55
C ILE A 110 16.27 1.50 -11.25
N GLN A 111 15.48 0.95 -10.32
CA GLN A 111 15.94 0.56 -9.00
C GLN A 111 16.90 -0.64 -9.02
N HIS A 112 16.77 -1.52 -10.02
CA HIS A 112 17.69 -2.64 -10.24
C HIS A 112 18.86 -2.30 -11.19
N GLY A 113 18.94 -1.07 -11.72
CA GLY A 113 19.99 -0.66 -12.66
C GLY A 113 19.99 -1.44 -13.98
N LEU A 114 18.81 -1.87 -14.46
CA LEU A 114 18.65 -2.76 -15.61
C LEU A 114 18.45 -2.03 -16.95
N TRP A 115 18.32 -0.70 -16.94
CA TRP A 115 18.14 0.07 -18.16
C TRP A 115 19.43 0.21 -18.97
N ASP A 116 19.34 -0.07 -20.28
CA ASP A 116 20.31 0.44 -21.24
C ASP A 116 20.05 1.92 -21.50
N LEU A 117 20.75 2.77 -20.75
CA LEU A 117 20.57 4.23 -20.76
C LEU A 117 20.81 4.90 -22.12
N ALA A 118 21.44 4.20 -23.08
CA ALA A 118 21.59 4.73 -24.44
C ALA A 118 20.27 4.69 -25.24
N ARG A 119 19.32 3.83 -24.85
CA ARG A 119 18.07 3.58 -25.59
C ARG A 119 16.81 3.69 -24.73
N ASN A 120 16.93 3.53 -23.41
CA ASN A 120 15.80 3.41 -22.49
C ASN A 120 16.09 4.07 -21.14
N PRO A 121 15.05 4.39 -20.33
CA PRO A 121 13.62 4.32 -20.66
C PRO A 121 13.21 5.39 -21.67
N VAL A 122 12.27 5.05 -22.55
CA VAL A 122 11.58 6.04 -23.38
C VAL A 122 10.43 6.61 -22.56
N ILE A 123 10.56 7.89 -22.17
CA ILE A 123 9.53 8.58 -21.38
C ILE A 123 8.75 9.49 -22.31
N ASP A 124 7.72 8.91 -22.92
CA ASP A 124 6.83 9.57 -23.86
C ASP A 124 5.50 9.99 -23.19
N ARG A 125 4.53 10.42 -23.99
CA ARG A 125 3.21 10.83 -23.50
C ARG A 125 2.46 9.71 -22.79
N ASN A 126 2.66 8.46 -23.18
CA ASN A 126 1.98 7.32 -22.56
C ASN A 126 2.51 7.08 -21.13
N ILE A 127 3.81 7.28 -20.90
CA ILE A 127 4.37 7.21 -19.55
C ILE A 127 3.88 8.35 -18.66
N TRP A 128 3.73 9.56 -19.20
CA TRP A 128 3.13 10.67 -18.46
C TRP A 128 1.64 10.45 -18.14
N ASP A 129 0.87 9.94 -19.10
CA ASP A 129 -0.51 9.52 -18.88
C ASP A 129 -0.60 8.41 -17.82
N ALA A 130 0.28 7.41 -17.89
CA ALA A 130 0.32 6.34 -16.89
C ALA A 130 0.74 6.82 -15.49
N TRP A 131 1.56 7.86 -15.42
CA TRP A 131 1.94 8.50 -14.16
C TRP A 131 0.75 9.22 -13.51
N GLU A 132 -0.01 10.01 -14.27
CA GLU A 132 -1.15 10.79 -13.77
C GLU A 132 -2.39 9.90 -13.52
N GLU A 133 -2.84 9.18 -14.54
CA GLU A 133 -4.10 8.42 -14.52
C GLU A 133 -3.95 7.01 -13.93
N GLY A 134 -2.70 6.54 -13.75
CA GLY A 134 -2.41 5.27 -13.10
C GLY A 134 -1.76 5.47 -11.75
N TYR A 135 -0.48 5.85 -11.75
CA TYR A 135 0.34 5.79 -10.53
C TYR A 135 -0.16 6.70 -9.42
N LYS A 136 -0.45 7.97 -9.73
CA LYS A 136 -1.05 8.91 -8.77
C LYS A 136 -2.46 8.48 -8.37
N ALA A 137 -3.32 8.18 -9.35
CA ALA A 137 -4.71 7.78 -9.10
C ALA A 137 -4.82 6.57 -8.15
N ILE A 138 -4.07 5.50 -8.40
CA ILE A 138 -4.10 4.29 -7.56
C ILE A 138 -3.48 4.54 -6.18
N ASN A 139 -2.37 5.28 -6.07
CA ASN A 139 -1.79 5.63 -4.77
C ASN A 139 -2.77 6.48 -3.92
N GLN A 140 -3.47 7.43 -4.55
CA GLN A 140 -4.50 8.24 -3.89
C GLN A 140 -5.68 7.37 -3.44
N GLN A 141 -6.13 6.45 -4.29
CA GLN A 141 -7.19 5.50 -3.96
C GLN A 141 -6.80 4.60 -2.78
N PHE A 142 -5.56 4.13 -2.73
CA PHE A 142 -5.01 3.40 -1.59
C PHE A 142 -5.07 4.22 -0.31
N ALA A 143 -4.56 5.46 -0.32
CA ALA A 143 -4.54 6.32 0.86
C ALA A 143 -5.95 6.58 1.40
N LYS A 144 -6.91 6.88 0.52
CA LYS A 144 -8.32 7.05 0.89
C LYS A 144 -8.90 5.77 1.51
N THR A 145 -8.67 4.62 0.87
CA THR A 145 -9.18 3.33 1.34
C THR A 145 -8.59 2.95 2.71
N ILE A 146 -7.31 3.25 2.92
CA ILE A 146 -6.64 3.09 4.21
C ILE A 146 -7.28 4.00 5.26
N ALA A 147 -7.44 5.28 4.96
CA ALA A 147 -8.01 6.25 5.90
C ALA A 147 -9.44 5.87 6.31
N ASP A 148 -10.28 5.47 5.35
CA ASP A 148 -11.64 5.01 5.61
C ASP A 148 -11.65 3.72 6.43
N GLY A 149 -10.78 2.75 6.11
CA GLY A 149 -10.63 1.54 6.90
C GLY A 149 -10.18 1.81 8.33
N VAL A 150 -9.27 2.75 8.53
CA VAL A 150 -8.84 3.20 9.87
C VAL A 150 -10.01 3.81 10.63
N ARG A 151 -10.73 4.76 10.04
CA ARG A 151 -11.90 5.40 10.67
C ARG A 151 -12.96 4.35 11.06
N GLN A 152 -13.27 3.41 10.17
CA GLN A 152 -14.21 2.31 10.44
C GLN A 152 -13.74 1.39 11.57
N THR A 153 -12.43 1.09 11.65
CA THR A 153 -11.88 0.18 12.66
C THR A 153 -11.76 0.84 14.03
N LEU A 154 -11.44 2.13 14.08
CA LEU A 154 -11.36 2.88 15.33
C LEU A 154 -12.74 3.24 15.90
N GLY A 155 -13.73 3.48 15.04
CA GLY A 155 -15.02 4.01 15.47
C GLY A 155 -14.83 5.33 16.23
N ASP A 156 -15.33 5.40 17.46
CA ASP A 156 -15.21 6.58 18.32
C ASP A 156 -13.89 6.64 19.12
N ASP A 157 -13.03 5.61 19.05
CA ASP A 157 -11.73 5.61 19.75
C ASP A 157 -10.67 6.39 18.98
N GLU A 158 -10.82 7.72 19.03
CA GLU A 158 -9.83 8.65 18.53
C GLU A 158 -8.57 8.74 19.41
N THR A 159 -8.41 7.95 20.46
CA THR A 159 -7.18 7.98 21.28
C THR A 159 -6.18 6.89 20.91
N ARG A 160 -6.66 5.82 20.27
CA ARG A 160 -5.83 4.68 19.89
C ARG A 160 -4.77 5.05 18.84
N PRO A 161 -3.48 4.74 19.08
CA PRO A 161 -2.42 4.97 18.10
C PRO A 161 -2.63 4.13 16.83
N VAL A 162 -2.26 4.68 15.67
CA VAL A 162 -2.32 4.00 14.38
C VAL A 162 -0.93 3.95 13.77
N ILE A 163 -0.50 2.77 13.35
CA ILE A 163 0.76 2.57 12.64
C ILE A 163 0.45 1.94 11.28
N ILE A 164 0.82 2.63 10.21
CA ILE A 164 0.57 2.22 8.83
C ILE A 164 1.89 1.80 8.19
N PHE A 165 1.87 0.62 7.58
CA PHE A 165 3.00 0.03 6.88
C PHE A 165 2.70 -0.12 5.38
N PRO A 166 2.85 0.95 4.57
CA PRO A 166 2.85 0.81 3.11
C PRO A 166 4.00 -0.09 2.66
N GLN A 167 3.69 -1.08 1.83
CA GLN A 167 4.64 -2.05 1.36
C GLN A 167 5.04 -1.75 -0.09
N ASP A 168 6.34 -1.57 -0.25
CA ASP A 168 7.07 -1.59 -1.52
C ASP A 168 6.95 -0.34 -2.40
N TYR A 169 7.75 -0.32 -3.47
CA TYR A 169 7.85 0.78 -4.43
C TYR A 169 6.56 1.11 -5.20
N HIS A 170 5.58 0.22 -5.11
CA HIS A 170 4.22 0.40 -5.59
C HIS A 170 3.50 1.57 -4.89
N MET A 171 3.96 1.98 -3.71
CA MET A 171 3.22 2.90 -2.82
C MET A 171 4.00 4.16 -2.45
N TYR A 172 4.92 4.65 -3.29
CA TYR A 172 5.74 5.82 -2.95
C TYR A 172 4.95 7.12 -2.81
N LEU A 173 3.73 7.22 -3.33
CA LEU A 173 2.91 8.43 -3.17
C LEU A 173 1.88 8.31 -2.04
N VAL A 174 1.61 7.10 -1.55
CA VAL A 174 0.67 6.85 -0.45
C VAL A 174 0.95 7.72 0.80
N PRO A 175 2.21 7.89 1.28
CA PRO A 175 2.47 8.64 2.50
C PRO A 175 1.95 10.09 2.48
N GLN A 176 2.21 10.84 1.41
CA GLN A 176 1.69 12.20 1.24
C GLN A 176 0.16 12.23 1.32
N TYR A 177 -0.51 11.36 0.55
CA TYR A 177 -1.97 11.31 0.56
C TYR A 177 -2.51 10.87 1.93
N LEU A 178 -1.81 10.03 2.67
CA LEU A 178 -2.17 9.68 4.05
C LEU A 178 -2.01 10.87 5.01
N ARG A 179 -1.02 11.75 4.81
CA ARG A 179 -0.91 12.99 5.59
C ARG A 179 -2.08 13.93 5.31
N GLU A 180 -2.54 13.99 4.07
CA GLU A 180 -3.72 14.78 3.70
C GLU A 180 -4.99 14.22 4.36
N GLU A 181 -5.14 12.89 4.43
CA GLU A 181 -6.32 12.21 4.97
C GLU A 181 -6.36 12.09 6.52
N LEU A 182 -5.21 11.84 7.15
CA LEU A 182 -5.08 11.48 8.56
C LEU A 182 -4.18 12.42 9.36
N GLY A 183 -3.53 13.39 8.71
CA GLY A 183 -2.58 14.29 9.36
C GLY A 183 -1.40 13.57 10.01
N THR A 184 -0.93 14.12 11.13
CA THR A 184 0.19 13.57 11.92
C THR A 184 -0.25 12.51 12.94
N ARG A 185 -1.52 12.10 12.90
CA ARG A 185 -2.09 11.12 13.85
C ARG A 185 -1.52 9.72 13.66
N ALA A 186 -1.34 9.31 12.40
CA ALA A 186 -0.84 7.99 12.05
C ALA A 186 0.68 8.01 11.90
N GLN A 187 1.35 7.02 12.46
CA GLN A 187 2.76 6.78 12.14
C GLN A 187 2.86 6.02 10.83
N ILE A 188 3.65 6.50 9.88
CA ILE A 188 3.81 5.91 8.55
C ILE A 188 5.21 5.31 8.44
N GLN A 189 5.28 4.01 8.21
CA GLN A 189 6.53 3.25 8.12
C GLN A 189 6.55 2.48 6.79
N LEU A 190 7.06 3.13 5.74
CA LEU A 190 7.17 2.50 4.42
C LEU A 190 8.36 1.54 4.38
N PHE A 191 8.19 0.36 3.80
CA PHE A 191 9.30 -0.58 3.61
C PHE A 191 9.50 -0.88 2.12
N VAL A 192 10.72 -0.68 1.62
CA VAL A 192 11.11 -0.97 0.23
C VAL A 192 11.76 -2.34 0.17
N HIS A 193 11.19 -3.25 -0.62
CA HIS A 193 11.67 -4.64 -0.70
C HIS A 193 12.74 -4.87 -1.75
N ILE A 194 12.95 -3.88 -2.61
CA ILE A 194 13.90 -3.91 -3.72
C ILE A 194 15.08 -2.96 -3.44
N PRO A 195 16.19 -3.07 -4.20
CA PRO A 195 17.32 -2.16 -4.05
C PRO A 195 16.88 -0.70 -4.27
N TRP A 196 17.55 0.23 -3.60
CA TRP A 196 17.40 1.65 -3.89
C TRP A 196 18.54 2.12 -4.81
N PRO A 197 18.25 2.81 -5.93
CA PRO A 197 19.27 3.19 -6.88
C PRO A 197 20.14 4.33 -6.33
N GLY A 198 21.38 4.42 -6.81
CA GLY A 198 22.20 5.60 -6.59
C GLY A 198 21.55 6.87 -7.20
N PRO A 199 22.03 8.07 -6.83
CA PRO A 199 21.44 9.33 -7.29
C PRO A 199 21.31 9.46 -8.81
N ASP A 200 22.28 8.95 -9.56
CA ASP A 200 22.26 9.00 -11.02
C ASP A 200 21.23 8.04 -11.63
N GLY A 201 21.03 6.87 -11.01
CA GLY A 201 19.95 5.96 -11.39
C GLY A 201 18.58 6.62 -11.20
N TRP A 202 18.36 7.25 -10.04
CA TRP A 202 17.12 7.99 -9.76
C TRP A 202 16.91 9.20 -10.68
N ARG A 203 17.98 9.84 -11.14
CA ARG A 203 17.93 10.98 -12.09
C ARG A 203 17.47 10.58 -13.49
N THR A 204 17.42 9.29 -13.81
CA THR A 204 16.80 8.78 -15.04
C THR A 204 15.32 9.15 -15.13
N LEU A 205 14.65 9.28 -13.98
CA LEU A 205 13.28 9.77 -13.92
C LEU A 205 13.19 11.27 -14.22
N PRO A 206 12.10 11.74 -14.87
CA PRO A 206 11.83 13.14 -15.03
C PRO A 206 11.79 13.82 -13.67
N ARG A 207 12.20 15.09 -13.64
CA ARG A 207 12.31 15.88 -12.41
C ARG A 207 11.02 15.87 -11.59
N GLU A 208 9.88 15.99 -12.24
CA GLU A 208 8.58 16.02 -11.58
C GLU A 208 8.25 14.70 -10.86
N MET A 209 8.39 13.56 -11.55
CA MET A 209 8.09 12.24 -10.97
C MET A 209 8.99 11.97 -9.76
N ARG A 210 10.31 12.19 -9.92
CA ARG A 210 11.28 11.92 -8.86
C ARG A 210 11.11 12.83 -7.65
N GLU A 211 10.82 14.12 -7.86
CA GLU A 211 10.62 15.05 -6.75
C GLU A 211 9.31 14.79 -6.03
N THR A 212 8.24 14.44 -6.76
CA THR A 212 6.94 14.07 -6.17
C THR A 212 7.07 12.82 -5.28
N MET A 213 7.73 11.77 -5.78
CA MET A 213 7.98 10.56 -4.99
C MET A 213 8.85 10.83 -3.76
N LEU A 214 9.94 11.59 -3.91
CA LEU A 214 10.82 11.90 -2.78
C LEU A 214 10.11 12.75 -1.73
N LYS A 215 9.29 13.73 -2.13
CA LYS A 215 8.50 14.54 -1.19
C LYS A 215 7.51 13.68 -0.42
N SER A 216 6.80 12.78 -1.08
CA SER A 216 5.90 11.86 -0.39
C SER A 216 6.65 10.91 0.54
N LEU A 217 7.80 10.38 0.13
CA LEU A 217 8.63 9.57 1.03
C LEU A 217 9.09 10.34 2.28
N LEU A 218 9.35 11.64 2.19
CA LEU A 218 9.69 12.48 3.34
C LEU A 218 8.52 12.67 4.33
N ASP A 219 7.29 12.36 3.93
CA ASP A 219 6.13 12.33 4.85
C ASP A 219 6.09 11.05 5.69
N CYS A 220 6.96 10.06 5.44
CA CYS A 220 7.09 8.89 6.31
C CYS A 220 7.82 9.23 7.61
N ASP A 221 7.39 8.64 8.73
CA ASP A 221 8.14 8.68 9.99
C ASP A 221 9.38 7.79 9.92
N ARG A 222 9.29 6.68 9.18
CA ARG A 222 10.39 5.75 8.93
C ARG A 222 10.32 5.18 7.53
N ILE A 223 11.48 4.95 6.93
CA ILE A 223 11.63 4.20 5.69
C ILE A 223 12.59 3.05 5.95
N GLY A 224 12.13 1.82 5.69
CA GLY A 224 12.90 0.59 5.85
C GLY A 224 13.42 0.06 4.52
N PHE A 225 14.59 -0.55 4.57
CA PHE A 225 15.23 -1.25 3.46
C PHE A 225 15.80 -2.58 3.96
N GLN A 226 15.99 -3.55 3.07
CA GLN A 226 16.58 -4.86 3.40
C GLN A 226 18.07 -4.76 3.77
N THR A 227 18.79 -3.79 3.19
CA THR A 227 20.23 -3.64 3.34
C THR A 227 20.59 -2.18 3.59
N SER A 228 21.77 -1.96 4.18
CA SER A 228 22.34 -0.60 4.33
C SER A 228 22.91 -0.01 3.04
N ARG A 229 23.02 -0.82 1.99
CA ARG A 229 23.65 -0.53 0.70
C ARG A 229 22.95 -1.29 -0.42
#